data_AF-D8PT60-F1
#
_entry.id   AF-D8PT60-F1
#
_cell.length_a   1.000
_cell.length_b   1.000
_cell.length_c   1.000
_cell.angle_alpha   90.00
_cell.angle_beta   90.00
_cell.angle_gamma   90.00
#
_symmetry.space_group_name_H-M   'P 1'
#
loop_
_entity.id
_entity.type
_entity.pdbx_description
1 polymer ?
#
loop_
_entity_poly.entity_id
_entity_poly.type
_entity_poly.pdbx_seq_one_letter_code
_entity_poly.pdbx_strand_id
1 'polypeptide(L)'
;EMCLLFLPADLLLEIQSLLKPSDVLALQSTCTYFRDAEVRRLAWQDALRRVIQENEVFPATFPIESMSTVELAHAALAPSRFRHLIERNGTSSMPSSNSDIPLMSPLAKYTITHQMPSFDKSKMKLLPGGRFLLAWNQDTLHLYDFG
;
A
#
# COMPACT_ATOMS: atom_id res chain seq x y z
N GLU A 1 0.64 -38.48 1.65
CA GLU A 1 0.83 -37.21 0.92
C GLU A 1 -0.35 -36.31 1.24
N MET A 2 -0.13 -35.08 1.73
CA MET A 2 -1.21 -34.09 1.88
C MET A 2 -1.28 -33.26 0.60
N CYS A 3 -2.34 -33.43 -0.17
CA CYS A 3 -2.58 -32.66 -1.39
C CYS A 3 -3.47 -31.46 -1.06
N LEU A 4 -3.01 -30.26 -1.43
CA LEU A 4 -3.72 -28.99 -1.20
C LEU A 4 -5.13 -28.99 -1.83
N LEU A 5 -5.37 -29.82 -2.84
CA LEU A 5 -6.65 -29.91 -3.55
C LEU A 5 -7.78 -30.56 -2.73
N PHE A 6 -7.47 -31.20 -1.59
CA PHE A 6 -8.47 -31.80 -0.70
C PHE A 6 -8.68 -31.01 0.59
N LEU A 7 -8.02 -29.86 0.73
CA LEU A 7 -8.22 -29.01 1.91
C LEU A 7 -9.54 -28.24 1.78
N PRO A 8 -10.32 -28.09 2.85
CA PRO A 8 -11.49 -27.24 2.82
C PRO A 8 -11.10 -25.76 2.63
N ALA A 9 -12.06 -24.96 2.16
CA ALA A 9 -11.83 -23.59 1.70
C ALA A 9 -11.26 -22.64 2.77
N ASP A 10 -11.61 -22.85 4.03
CA ASP A 10 -11.10 -22.13 5.20
C ASP A 10 -9.61 -22.38 5.43
N LEU A 11 -9.14 -23.63 5.35
CA LEU A 11 -7.72 -23.95 5.46
C LEU A 11 -6.93 -23.41 4.26
N LEU A 12 -7.53 -23.40 3.06
CA LEU A 12 -6.92 -22.79 1.89
C LEU A 12 -6.79 -21.27 2.02
N LEU A 13 -7.77 -20.63 2.64
CA LEU A 13 -7.73 -19.20 2.94
C LEU A 13 -6.63 -18.90 3.97
N GLU A 14 -6.56 -19.69 5.04
CA GLU A 14 -5.54 -19.55 6.08
C GLU A 14 -4.12 -19.77 5.52
N ILE A 15 -3.93 -20.73 4.61
CA ILE A 15 -2.64 -20.89 3.94
C ILE A 15 -2.32 -19.66 3.09
N GLN A 16 -3.28 -19.16 2.30
CA GLN A 16 -3.09 -17.97 1.46
C GLN A 16 -2.85 -16.69 2.28
N SER A 17 -3.44 -16.59 3.48
CA SER A 17 -3.24 -15.46 4.41
C SER A 17 -1.82 -15.40 4.98
N LEU A 18 -1.03 -16.49 4.84
CA LEU A 18 0.38 -16.53 5.23
C LEU A 18 1.33 -16.23 4.05
N LEU A 19 0.86 -16.31 2.81
CA LEU A 19 1.67 -16.13 1.60
C LEU A 19 1.91 -14.67 1.25
N LYS A 20 3.02 -14.35 0.57
CA LYS A 20 3.20 -13.01 -0.03
C LYS A 20 2.25 -12.83 -1.21
N PRO A 21 1.89 -11.57 -1.58
CA PRO A 21 1.03 -11.32 -2.74
C PRO A 21 1.47 -12.01 -4.04
N SER A 22 2.79 -12.09 -4.30
CA SER A 22 3.35 -12.81 -5.45
C SER A 22 3.04 -14.31 -5.44
N ASP A 23 3.08 -14.91 -4.25
CA ASP A 23 2.92 -16.36 -4.07
C ASP A 23 1.43 -16.73 -4.12
N VAL A 24 0.55 -15.85 -3.61
CA VAL A 24 -0.91 -15.95 -3.81
C VAL A 24 -1.24 -15.93 -5.30
N LEU A 25 -0.66 -15.00 -6.06
CA LEU A 25 -0.85 -14.94 -7.51
C LEU A 25 -0.37 -16.24 -8.19
N ALA A 26 0.81 -16.73 -7.83
CA ALA A 26 1.37 -17.96 -8.36
C ALA A 26 0.45 -19.15 -8.06
N LEU A 27 0.00 -19.31 -6.81
CA LEU A 27 -0.91 -20.40 -6.41
C LEU A 27 -2.22 -20.37 -7.21
N GLN A 28 -2.87 -19.21 -7.31
CA GLN A 28 -4.13 -19.02 -8.06
C GLN A 28 -3.96 -19.14 -9.59
N SER A 29 -2.72 -19.10 -10.08
CA SER A 29 -2.40 -19.35 -11.49
C SER A 29 -2.24 -20.83 -11.83
N THR A 30 -2.04 -21.70 -10.83
CA THR A 30 -1.79 -23.14 -11.06
C THR A 30 -3.03 -23.92 -11.50
N CYS A 31 -4.18 -23.70 -10.85
CA CYS A 31 -5.42 -24.39 -11.19
C CYS A 31 -6.66 -23.56 -10.84
N THR A 32 -7.81 -23.98 -11.36
CA THR A 32 -9.11 -23.32 -11.15
C THR A 32 -9.64 -23.48 -9.73
N TYR A 33 -9.23 -24.52 -9.01
CA TYR A 33 -9.66 -24.80 -7.64
C TYR A 33 -9.28 -23.66 -6.68
N PHE A 34 -8.05 -23.15 -6.78
CA PHE A 34 -7.61 -21.98 -6.01
C PHE A 34 -8.21 -20.66 -6.53
N ARG A 35 -8.98 -20.69 -7.62
CA ARG A 35 -9.63 -19.52 -8.22
C ARG A 35 -11.13 -19.45 -7.89
N ASP A 36 -11.58 -20.20 -6.88
CA ASP A 36 -12.90 -19.96 -6.30
C ASP A 36 -13.07 -18.48 -5.98
N ALA A 37 -14.20 -17.89 -6.38
CA ALA A 37 -14.38 -16.44 -6.38
C ALA A 37 -14.36 -15.84 -4.97
N GLU A 38 -14.92 -16.55 -4.00
CA GLU A 38 -15.04 -16.10 -2.62
C GLU A 38 -13.70 -16.23 -1.90
N VAL A 39 -13.08 -17.42 -1.98
CA VAL A 39 -11.74 -17.67 -1.42
C VAL A 39 -10.72 -16.70 -1.98
N ARG A 40 -10.77 -16.47 -3.30
CA ARG A 40 -9.88 -15.54 -3.99
C ARG A 40 -10.05 -14.11 -3.49
N ARG A 41 -11.29 -13.64 -3.33
CA ARG A 41 -11.57 -12.28 -2.82
C ARG A 41 -11.01 -12.12 -1.42
N LEU A 42 -11.33 -13.05 -0.50
CA LEU A 42 -10.87 -13.00 0.89
C LEU A 42 -9.35 -13.03 0.98
N ALA A 43 -8.69 -13.92 0.22
CA ALA A 43 -7.24 -14.01 0.18
C ALA A 43 -6.59 -12.68 -0.24
N TRP A 44 -7.17 -11.97 -1.21
CA TRP A 44 -6.65 -10.68 -1.65
C TRP A 44 -6.96 -9.54 -0.66
N GLN A 45 -8.05 -9.60 0.10
CA GLN A 45 -8.30 -8.65 1.19
C GLN A 45 -7.24 -8.80 2.29
N ASP A 46 -6.94 -10.02 2.72
CA ASP A 46 -5.93 -10.27 3.76
C ASP A 46 -4.52 -9.98 3.28
N ALA A 47 -4.21 -10.28 2.02
CA ALA A 47 -2.94 -9.87 1.40
C ALA A 47 -2.80 -8.34 1.39
N LEU A 48 -3.84 -7.60 1.01
CA LEU A 48 -3.78 -6.14 0.99
C LEU A 48 -3.66 -5.53 2.39
N ARG A 49 -4.40 -6.04 3.39
CA ARG A 49 -4.28 -5.58 4.79
C ARG A 49 -2.84 -5.70 5.31
N ARG A 50 -2.19 -6.84 5.04
CA ARG A 50 -0.78 -7.05 5.41
C ARG A 50 0.14 -6.10 4.67
N VAL A 51 -0.05 -5.91 3.37
CA VAL A 51 0.74 -4.96 2.58
C VAL A 51 0.61 -3.52 3.11
N ILE A 52 -0.60 -3.09 3.47
CA ILE A 52 -0.86 -1.79 4.09
C ILE A 52 -0.05 -1.65 5.39
N GLN A 53 -0.11 -2.67 6.26
CA GLN A 53 0.61 -2.69 7.53
C GLN A 53 2.13 -2.68 7.33
N GLU A 54 2.66 -3.54 6.45
CA GLU A 54 4.09 -3.69 6.16
C GLU A 54 4.71 -2.44 5.54
N ASN A 55 3.92 -1.65 4.80
CA ASN A 55 4.39 -0.43 4.14
C ASN A 55 3.92 0.85 4.85
N GLU A 56 3.41 0.74 6.07
CA GLU A 56 2.94 1.86 6.90
C GLU A 56 1.94 2.79 6.17
N VAL A 57 1.10 2.20 5.31
CA VAL A 57 0.09 2.95 4.57
C VAL A 57 -1.10 3.22 5.48
N PHE A 58 -1.68 4.41 5.39
CA PHE A 58 -2.89 4.74 6.14
C PHE A 58 -4.04 3.81 5.71
N PRO A 59 -4.69 3.04 6.61
CA PRO A 59 -5.67 2.03 6.21
C PRO A 59 -6.84 2.56 5.37
N ALA A 60 -7.30 3.79 5.64
CA ALA A 60 -8.41 4.38 4.87
C ALA A 60 -8.02 4.83 3.45
N THR A 61 -6.75 4.73 3.06
CA THR A 61 -6.32 4.91 1.67
C THR A 61 -6.97 3.88 0.74
N PHE A 62 -7.28 2.69 1.25
CA PHE A 62 -7.90 1.61 0.48
C PHE A 62 -9.24 1.21 1.11
N PRO A 63 -10.39 1.44 0.43
CA PRO A 63 -11.69 0.94 0.89
C PRO A 63 -11.84 -0.55 0.53
N ILE A 64 -11.15 -1.42 1.29
CA ILE A 64 -10.99 -2.87 1.01
C ILE A 64 -12.32 -3.58 0.75
N GLU A 65 -13.37 -3.17 1.45
CA GLU A 65 -14.70 -3.76 1.39
C GLU A 65 -15.41 -3.47 0.06
N SER A 66 -15.17 -2.30 -0.54
CA SER A 66 -15.78 -1.90 -1.81
C SER A 66 -14.93 -2.21 -3.04
N MET A 67 -13.63 -2.47 -2.86
CA MET A 67 -12.72 -2.81 -3.96
C MET A 67 -13.10 -4.15 -4.60
N SER A 68 -13.01 -4.24 -5.92
CA SER A 68 -13.10 -5.49 -6.68
C SER A 68 -11.88 -6.39 -6.43
N THR A 69 -12.01 -7.69 -6.70
CA THR A 69 -10.89 -8.65 -6.56
C THR A 69 -9.67 -8.26 -7.41
N VAL A 70 -9.89 -7.65 -8.58
CA VAL A 70 -8.81 -7.16 -9.45
C VAL A 70 -8.09 -5.97 -8.82
N GLU A 71 -8.83 -5.02 -8.26
CA GLU A 71 -8.25 -3.86 -7.56
C GLU A 71 -7.49 -4.29 -6.31
N LEU A 72 -8.02 -5.23 -5.53
CA LEU A 72 -7.35 -5.78 -4.35
C LEU A 72 -6.00 -6.42 -4.73
N ALA A 73 -6.01 -7.29 -5.75
CA ALA A 73 -4.79 -7.94 -6.24
C ALA A 73 -3.79 -6.90 -6.78
N HIS A 74 -4.27 -5.93 -7.56
CA HIS A 74 -3.43 -4.88 -8.12
C HIS A 74 -2.74 -4.04 -7.03
N ALA A 75 -3.50 -3.62 -6.00
CA ALA A 75 -2.96 -2.85 -4.87
C ALA A 75 -1.96 -3.66 -4.05
N ALA A 76 -2.27 -4.93 -3.74
CA ALA A 76 -1.37 -5.81 -2.98
C ALA A 76 -0.05 -6.09 -3.73
N LEU A 77 -0.09 -6.17 -5.06
CA LEU A 77 1.10 -6.37 -5.90
C LEU A 77 1.84 -5.07 -6.25
N ALA A 78 1.30 -3.90 -5.93
CA ALA A 78 1.89 -2.62 -6.34
C ALA A 78 3.31 -2.41 -5.78
N PRO A 79 3.61 -2.70 -4.49
CA PRO A 79 4.96 -2.50 -3.95
C PRO A 79 6.01 -3.38 -4.61
N SER A 80 5.70 -4.66 -4.89
CA SER A 80 6.65 -5.57 -5.56
C SER A 80 6.87 -5.17 -7.02
N ARG A 81 5.82 -4.76 -7.73
CA ARG A 81 5.92 -4.21 -9.10
C ARG A 81 6.76 -2.94 -9.12
N PHE A 82 6.54 -2.04 -8.17
CA PHE A 82 7.30 -0.81 -8.06
C PHE A 82 8.78 -1.07 -7.77
N ARG A 83 9.09 -1.96 -6.82
CA ARG A 83 10.46 -2.42 -6.55
C ARG A 83 11.12 -2.99 -7.81
N HIS A 84 10.43 -3.88 -8.53
CA HIS A 84 10.96 -4.47 -9.76
C HIS A 84 11.22 -3.41 -10.85
N LEU A 85 10.35 -2.40 -10.98
CA LEU A 85 10.57 -1.27 -11.89
C LEU A 85 11.80 -0.45 -11.51
N ILE A 86 12.02 -0.20 -10.21
CA ILE A 86 13.22 0.49 -9.73
C ILE A 86 14.46 -0.37 -10.02
N GLU A 87 14.46 -1.66 -9.68
CA GLU A 87 15.61 -2.54 -9.89
C GLU A 87 15.97 -2.65 -11.38
N ARG A 88 14.96 -2.78 -12.25
CA ARG A 88 15.18 -2.92 -13.70
C ARG A 88 15.73 -1.64 -14.34
N ASN A 89 15.29 -0.48 -13.87
CA ASN A 89 15.61 0.80 -14.51
C ASN A 89 16.70 1.59 -13.76
N GLY A 90 16.94 1.30 -12.49
CA GLY A 90 17.82 2.05 -11.58
C GLY A 90 19.28 1.57 -11.54
N THR A 91 19.58 0.39 -12.08
CA THR A 91 20.96 -0.15 -12.13
C THR A 91 21.80 0.41 -13.28
N SER A 92 21.22 1.15 -14.23
CA SER A 92 21.96 1.69 -15.38
C SER A 92 22.77 2.95 -15.05
N SER A 93 22.56 3.55 -13.87
CA SER A 93 23.20 4.81 -13.48
C SER A 93 23.10 5.05 -11.98
N MET A 94 23.59 4.10 -11.17
CA MET A 94 23.98 4.43 -9.80
C MET A 94 25.35 5.13 -9.86
N PRO A 95 25.43 6.43 -9.53
CA PRO A 95 26.72 7.09 -9.46
C PRO A 95 27.52 6.48 -8.32
N SER A 96 28.82 6.27 -8.55
CA SER A 96 29.77 5.64 -7.62
C SER A 96 29.97 6.42 -6.31
N SER A 97 29.21 7.50 -6.09
CA SER A 97 29.24 8.37 -4.92
C SER A 97 27.84 8.87 -4.62
N ASN A 98 27.48 8.89 -3.33
CA ASN A 98 26.19 9.37 -2.81
C ASN A 98 25.85 10.84 -3.19
N SER A 99 26.76 11.56 -3.85
CA SER A 99 26.60 12.95 -4.26
C SER A 99 25.79 13.17 -5.54
N ASP A 100 25.62 12.15 -6.40
CA ASP A 100 25.03 12.39 -7.73
C ASP A 100 23.66 11.72 -7.93
N ILE A 101 23.01 11.23 -6.86
CA ILE A 101 21.59 10.85 -6.95
C ILE A 101 20.82 12.16 -7.18
N PRO A 102 20.17 12.36 -8.35
CA PRO A 102 19.42 13.58 -8.60
C PRO A 102 18.34 13.68 -7.53
N LEU A 103 18.39 14.72 -6.72
CA LEU A 103 17.35 14.99 -5.73
C LEU A 103 16.03 15.07 -6.51
N MET A 104 15.14 14.09 -6.33
CA MET A 104 13.87 14.05 -7.05
C MET A 104 13.09 15.31 -6.69
N SER A 105 13.01 16.25 -7.62
CA SER A 105 12.15 17.41 -7.48
C SER A 105 10.70 16.98 -7.77
N PRO A 106 9.71 17.44 -6.98
CA PRO A 106 8.31 17.18 -7.29
C PRO A 106 8.00 17.58 -8.73
N LEU A 107 7.33 16.70 -9.49
CA LEU A 107 6.91 16.99 -10.87
C LEU A 107 5.96 18.19 -10.92
N ALA A 108 5.15 18.36 -9.87
CA ALA A 108 4.26 19.49 -9.70
C ALA A 108 4.25 19.94 -8.24
N LYS A 109 4.08 21.25 -8.02
CA LYS A 109 3.85 21.85 -6.71
C LYS A 109 2.53 22.60 -6.77
N TYR A 110 1.62 22.27 -5.87
CA TYR A 110 0.35 22.95 -5.74
C TYR A 110 0.32 23.69 -4.40
N THR A 111 -0.08 24.96 -4.42
CA THR A 111 -0.35 25.74 -3.21
C THR A 111 -1.83 25.66 -2.93
N ILE A 112 -2.20 24.99 -1.86
CA ILE A 112 -3.59 24.96 -1.38
C ILE A 112 -3.77 26.15 -0.45
N THR A 113 -4.47 27.18 -0.92
CA THR A 113 -4.84 28.32 -0.08
C THR A 113 -6.02 27.92 0.78
N HIS A 114 -5.75 27.51 2.02
CA HIS A 114 -6.79 27.22 3.00
C HIS A 114 -6.96 28.42 3.95
N GLN A 115 -8.19 28.73 4.35
CA GLN A 115 -8.47 29.77 5.36
C GLN A 115 -8.08 29.27 6.75
N MET A 116 -6.79 29.01 6.95
CA MET A 116 -6.24 28.59 8.23
C MET A 116 -5.85 29.84 9.03
N PRO A 117 -6.05 29.83 10.35
CA PRO A 117 -5.28 30.71 11.23
C PRO A 117 -3.78 30.55 10.95
N SER A 118 -3.02 31.63 11.11
CA SER A 118 -1.56 31.54 11.02
C SER A 118 -1.04 30.73 12.21
N PHE A 119 -0.56 29.52 11.93
CA PHE A 119 0.17 28.70 12.91
C PHE A 119 1.67 28.85 12.67
N ASP A 120 2.44 28.81 13.76
CA ASP A 120 3.88 28.62 13.64
C ASP A 120 4.15 27.24 12.99
N LYS A 121 5.07 27.19 12.03
CA LYS A 121 5.49 25.96 11.35
C LYS A 121 5.92 24.89 12.33
N SER A 122 6.49 25.27 13.47
CA SER A 122 6.89 24.34 14.54
C SER A 122 5.71 23.62 15.22
N LYS A 123 4.50 24.17 15.10
CA LYS A 123 3.26 23.64 15.68
C LYS A 123 2.34 23.01 14.63
N MET A 124 2.94 22.57 13.52
CA MET A 124 2.25 21.90 12.44
C MET A 124 3.01 20.62 12.10
N LYS A 125 2.28 19.53 11.90
CA LYS A 125 2.84 18.24 11.50
C LYS A 125 1.93 17.59 10.48
N LEU A 126 2.47 17.37 9.28
CA LEU A 126 1.82 16.53 8.28
C LEU A 126 1.98 15.07 8.71
N LEU A 127 0.86 14.36 8.82
CA LEU A 127 0.89 12.95 9.16
C LEU A 127 1.44 12.13 7.98
N PRO A 128 2.10 10.99 8.25
CA PRO A 128 2.46 10.03 7.21
C PRO A 128 1.28 9.74 6.28
N GLY A 129 1.52 9.74 4.97
CA GLY A 129 0.49 9.65 3.94
C GLY A 129 0.02 11.01 3.38
N GLY A 130 0.33 12.13 4.03
CA GLY A 130 0.19 13.47 3.44
C GLY A 130 -1.23 14.05 3.38
N ARG A 131 -2.25 13.25 3.72
CA ARG A 131 -3.66 13.66 3.74
C ARG A 131 -4.02 14.53 4.93
N PHE A 132 -3.51 14.21 6.11
CA PHE A 132 -3.89 14.90 7.35
C PHE A 132 -2.79 15.81 7.85
N LEU A 133 -3.18 17.01 8.27
CA LEU A 133 -2.31 17.97 8.92
C LEU A 133 -2.82 18.25 10.32
N LEU A 134 -1.97 17.96 11.30
CA LEU A 134 -2.17 18.42 12.67
C LEU A 134 -1.58 19.81 12.79
N ALA A 135 -2.36 20.74 13.34
CA ALA A 135 -1.89 22.05 13.75
C ALA A 135 -2.38 22.30 15.18
N TRP A 136 -1.55 22.87 16.05
CA TRP A 136 -1.95 23.15 17.42
C TRP A 136 -1.47 24.51 17.91
N ASN A 137 -2.15 25.03 18.92
CA ASN A 137 -1.67 26.15 19.72
C ASN A 137 -1.58 25.71 21.19
N GLN A 138 -1.66 26.66 22.15
CA GLN A 138 -1.56 26.31 23.57
C GLN A 138 -2.78 25.53 24.07
N ASP A 139 -3.97 25.79 23.51
CA ASP A 139 -5.24 25.32 24.07
C ASP A 139 -6.07 24.48 23.08
N THR A 140 -5.73 24.50 21.79
CA THR A 140 -6.48 23.81 20.75
C THR A 140 -5.58 22.98 19.82
N LEU A 141 -6.06 21.79 19.49
CA LEU A 141 -5.54 20.91 18.45
C LEU A 141 -6.54 20.90 17.29
N HIS A 142 -6.06 21.23 16.09
CA HIS A 142 -6.80 21.23 14.85
C HIS A 142 -6.31 20.08 13.97
N LEU A 143 -7.25 19.37 13.35
CA LEU A 143 -7.00 18.33 12.36
C LEU A 143 -7.63 18.78 11.04
N TYR A 144 -6.80 18.90 10.01
CA TYR A 144 -7.23 19.25 8.65
C TYR A 144 -7.08 18.03 7.74
N ASP A 145 -8.08 17.78 6.90
CA ASP A 145 -8.11 16.73 5.89
C ASP A 145 -7.95 17.37 4.49
N PHE A 146 -6.92 16.97 3.75
CA PHE A 146 -6.62 17.46 2.40
C PHE A 146 -7.14 16.55 1.28
N GLY A 147 -7.70 15.37 1.60
CA GLY A 147 -8.24 14.43 0.62
C GLY A 147 -7.17 13.65 -0.13
#